data_AF-A0A3M2VQA3-F1
#
_entry.id   AF-A0A3M2VQA3-F1
#
_cell.length_a   1.000
_cell.length_b   1.000
_cell.length_c   1.000
_cell.angle_alpha   90.00
_cell.angle_beta   90.00
_cell.angle_gamma   90.00
#
_symmetry.space_group_name_H-M   'P 1'
#
loop_
_entity.id
_entity.type
_entity.pdbx_description
1 polymer ?
#
loop_
_entity_poly.entity_id
_entity_poly.type
_entity_poly.pdbx_seq_one_letter_code
_entity_poly.pdbx_strand_id
1 'polypeptide(L)' 'MFIGTGGKDVVSPVCSQIALVKDACTAGDRVEWHYYPQLDHSGAVNGSLPDSTRFVEKAFSGEFMAGNCGAIGAMRPR' A
#
# COMPACT_ATOMS: atom_id res chain seq x y z
N MET A 1 6.22 6.74 -1.40
CA MET A 1 6.40 5.50 -0.61
C MET A 1 5.45 4.43 -1.15
N PHE A 2 5.89 3.18 -1.20
CA PHE A 2 5.02 2.04 -1.51
C PHE A 2 4.60 1.33 -0.22
N ILE A 3 3.33 0.94 -0.10
CA ILE A 3 2.84 0.08 0.98
C ILE A 3 1.95 -1.01 0.38
N GLY A 4 2.22 -2.27 0.71
CA GLY A 4 1.38 -3.41 0.38
C GLY A 4 0.73 -4.00 1.62
N THR A 5 -0.58 -4.23 1.61
CA THR A 5 -1.33 -4.80 2.75
C THR A 5 -2.05 -6.07 2.35
N GLY A 6 -1.74 -7.18 3.03
CA GLY A 6 -2.49 -8.43 2.92
C GLY A 6 -3.80 -8.36 3.69
N GLY A 7 -4.94 -8.60 3.03
CA GLY A 7 -6.25 -8.52 3.65
C GLY A 7 -6.57 -9.65 4.64
N LYS A 8 -5.77 -10.71 4.64
CA LYS A 8 -5.82 -11.81 5.61
C LYS A 8 -4.61 -11.85 6.54
N ASP A 9 -3.83 -10.76 6.59
CA ASP A 9 -2.67 -10.69 7.48
C ASP A 9 -3.12 -10.63 8.95
N VAL A 10 -2.72 -11.64 9.72
CA VAL A 10 -2.95 -11.74 11.17
C VAL A 10 -1.67 -11.52 11.98
N VAL A 11 -0.50 -11.50 11.33
CA VAL A 11 0.81 -11.28 11.97
C VAL A 11 1.04 -9.78 12.14
N SER A 12 0.78 -9.02 11.07
CA SER A 12 0.69 -7.56 11.09
C SER A 12 -0.78 -7.19 10.94
N PRO A 13 -1.49 -6.76 12.01
CA PRO A 13 -2.93 -6.54 11.93
C PRO A 13 -3.32 -5.56 10.84
N VAL A 14 -4.23 -5.97 9.95
CA VAL A 14 -4.70 -5.19 8.78
C VAL A 14 -5.14 -3.77 9.17
N CYS A 15 -5.86 -3.62 10.28
CA CYS A 15 -6.34 -2.32 10.76
C CYS A 15 -5.18 -1.34 11.02
N SER A 16 -4.08 -1.81 11.60
CA SER A 16 -2.91 -0.98 11.90
C SER A 16 -2.16 -0.59 10.62
N GLN A 17 -2.08 -1.49 9.64
CA GLN A 17 -1.49 -1.18 8.33
C GLN A 17 -2.31 -0.11 7.59
N ILE A 18 -3.64 -0.23 7.59
CA ILE A 18 -4.55 0.76 6.99
C ILE A 18 -4.44 2.10 7.73
N ALA A 19 -4.32 2.09 9.06
CA ALA A 19 -4.13 3.30 9.84
C ALA A 19 -2.83 4.03 9.44
N LEU A 20 -1.70 3.31 9.33
CA LEU A 20 -0.43 3.87 8.87
C LEU A 20 -0.56 4.54 7.49
N VAL A 21 -1.25 3.89 6.54
CA VAL A 21 -1.48 4.44 5.20
C VAL A 21 -2.28 5.74 5.27
N LYS A 22 -3.35 5.76 6.07
CA LYS A 22 -4.18 6.96 6.25
C LYS A 22 -3.40 8.10 6.90
N ASP A 23 -2.61 7.80 7.92
CA ASP A 23 -1.83 8.80 8.65
C ASP A 23 -0.75 9.40 7.75
N ALA A 24 -0.02 8.57 6.99
CA ALA A 24 0.97 9.02 6.00
C ALA A 24 0.32 9.91 4.92
N CYS A 25 -0.81 9.47 4.35
CA CYS A 25 -1.56 10.29 3.38
C CYS A 25 -2.04 11.62 3.98
N THR A 26 -2.51 11.61 5.24
CA THR A 26 -2.98 12.82 5.93
C THR A 26 -1.82 13.78 6.23
N ALA A 27 -0.63 13.25 6.50
CA ALA A 27 0.60 14.03 6.68
C ALA A 27 1.13 14.65 5.37
N GLY A 28 0.57 14.28 4.21
CA GLY A 28 0.97 14.80 2.90
C GLY A 28 1.99 13.93 2.16
N ASP A 29 2.26 12.71 2.64
CA ASP A 29 3.13 11.78 1.93
C ASP A 29 2.49 11.32 0.60
N ARG A 30 3.34 11.12 -0.41
CA ARG A 30 2.94 10.49 -1.68
C ARG A 30 2.99 8.97 -1.52
N VAL A 31 1.88 8.38 -1.08
CA VAL A 31 1.77 6.93 -0.86
C VAL A 31 1.14 6.26 -2.07
N GLU A 32 1.78 5.23 -2.60
CA GLU A 32 1.16 4.24 -3.48
C GLU A 32 0.83 3.01 -2.63
N TRP A 33 -0.45 2.85 -2.31
CA TRP A 33 -0.95 1.75 -1.48
C TRP A 33 -1.65 0.68 -2.32
N HIS A 34 -1.31 -0.58 -2.08
CA HIS A 34 -1.97 -1.72 -2.68
C HIS A 34 -2.56 -2.62 -1.59
N TYR A 35 -3.87 -2.87 -1.68
CA TYR A 35 -4.56 -3.80 -0.80
C TYR A 35 -4.82 -5.11 -1.53
N TYR A 36 -4.36 -6.22 -0.97
CA TYR A 36 -4.47 -7.55 -1.54
C TYR A 36 -5.43 -8.40 -0.70
N PRO A 37 -6.75 -8.41 -0.98
CA PRO A 37 -7.78 -8.86 -0.04
C PRO A 37 -7.65 -10.33 0.39
N GLN A 38 -7.02 -11.15 -0.46
CA GLN A 38 -6.96 -12.60 -0.27
C GLN A 38 -5.60 -13.09 0.24
N LEU A 39 -4.62 -12.20 0.41
CA LEU A 39 -3.26 -12.57 0.81
C LEU A 39 -3.08 -12.44 2.33
N ASP A 40 -2.39 -13.42 2.91
CA ASP A 40 -1.92 -13.38 4.29
C ASP A 40 -0.57 -12.64 4.39
N HIS A 41 0.11 -12.74 5.53
CA HIS A 41 1.38 -12.06 5.79
C HIS A 41 2.44 -12.37 4.72
N SER A 42 2.80 -13.65 4.56
CA SER A 42 3.81 -14.08 3.59
C SER A 42 3.33 -13.96 2.15
N GLY A 43 2.03 -14.14 1.93
CA GLY A 43 1.37 -13.92 0.64
C GLY A 43 1.54 -12.48 0.17
N ALA A 44 1.36 -11.48 1.04
CA ALA A 44 1.52 -10.07 0.68
C ALA A 44 2.97 -9.72 0.32
N VAL A 45 3.96 -10.30 1.02
CA VAL A 45 5.39 -10.10 0.72
C VAL A 45 5.70 -10.51 -0.73
N ASN A 46 5.38 -11.75 -1.10
CA ASN A 46 5.68 -12.26 -2.44
C ASN A 46 4.72 -11.71 -3.50
N GLY A 47 3.44 -11.59 -3.16
CA GLY A 47 2.39 -11.14 -4.07
C GLY A 47 2.54 -9.68 -4.49
N SER A 48 3.17 -8.85 -3.67
CA SER A 48 3.44 -7.44 -3.99
C SER A 48 4.69 -7.20 -4.85
N LEU A 49 5.49 -8.24 -5.15
CA LEU A 49 6.73 -8.08 -5.93
C LEU A 49 6.52 -7.41 -7.31
N PRO A 50 5.51 -7.77 -8.12
CA PRO A 50 5.29 -7.12 -9.41
C PRO A 50 4.99 -5.62 -9.29
N ASP A 51 4.25 -5.20 -8.26
CA ASP A 51 3.88 -3.80 -8.05
C ASP A 51 5.03 -3.01 -7.43
N SER A 52 5.67 -3.55 -6.40
CA SER A 52 6.79 -2.90 -5.72
C SER A 52 8.01 -2.75 -6.62
N THR A 53 8.28 -3.70 -7.52
CA THR A 53 9.38 -3.59 -8.50
C THR A 53 9.10 -2.46 -9.48
N ARG A 54 7.87 -2.36 -10.02
CA ARG A 54 7.47 -1.24 -10.89
C ARG A 54 7.55 0.10 -10.17
N PHE A 55 7.17 0.16 -8.89
CA PHE A 55 7.33 1.37 -8.08
C PHE A 55 8.79 1.79 -7.98
N VAL A 56 9.71 0.83 -7.73
CA VAL A 56 11.15 1.09 -7.69
C VAL A 56 11.66 1.60 -9.03
N GLU A 57 11.28 0.98 -10.15
CA GLU A 57 11.66 1.45 -11.49
C GLU A 57 11.27 2.92 -11.72
N LYS A 58 10.03 3.30 -11.36
CA LYS A 58 9.56 4.69 -11.44
C LYS A 58 10.33 5.63 -10.51
N ALA A 59 10.62 5.17 -9.30
CA ALA A 59 11.37 5.97 -8.32
C ALA A 59 12.78 6.30 -8.81
N PHE A 60 13.44 5.34 -9.46
CA PHE A 60 14.79 5.53 -9.99
C PHE A 60 14.83 6.21 -11.36
N SER A 61 13.72 6.24 -12.11
CA SER A 61 13.64 6.99 -13.38
C SER A 61 13.45 8.50 -13.18
N GLY A 62 13.16 8.95 -11.95
CA GLY A 62 12.83 10.34 -11.64
C GLY A 62 11.39 10.72 -12.01
N GLU A 63 10.52 9.73 -12.28
CA GLU A 63 9.11 9.95 -12.55
C GLU A 63 8.42 10.62 -11.35
N PHE A 64 7.55 11.60 -11.61
CA PHE A 64 6.72 12.17 -10.56
C PHE A 64 5.61 11.18 -10.17
N MET A 65 5.76 10.55 -9.01
CA MET A 65 4.80 9.61 -8.46
C MET A 65 3.83 10.33 -7.51
N ALA A 66 2.62 10.62 -7.98
CA ALA A 66 1.58 11.27 -7.17
C ALA A 66 1.07 10.40 -6.01
N GLY A 67 1.24 9.07 -6.10
CA GLY A 67 0.59 8.12 -5.21
C GLY A 67 -0.91 7.98 -5.51
N ASN A 68 -1.63 7.29 -4.63
CA ASN A 68 -3.06 6.99 -4.76
C ASN A 68 -3.87 7.31 -3.49
N CYS A 69 -3.36 8.17 -2.59
CA CYS A 69 -4.05 8.60 -1.38
C CYS A 69 -5.50 9.06 -1.59
N GLY A 70 -5.81 9.71 -2.73
CA GLY A 70 -7.18 10.15 -3.07
C GLY A 70 -8.19 9.01 -3.27
N ALA A 71 -7.73 7.80 -3.61
CA ALA A 71 -8.60 6.62 -3.77
C ALA A 71 -8.91 5.93 -2.43
N ILE A 72 -8.09 6.16 -1.40
CA ILE A 72 -8.16 5.48 -0.11
C ILE A 72 -9.38 5.92 0.71
N GLY A 73 -9.75 7.21 0.61
CA GLY A 73 -10.94 7.75 1.26
C GLY A 73 -12.26 7.14 0.76
N ALA A 74 -12.28 6.56 -0.45
CA ALA A 74 -13.45 5.90 -1.02
C ALA A 74 -13.62 4.44 -0.59
N MET A 75 -12.56 3.79 -0.09
CA MET A 75 -12.57 2.41 0.37
C MET A 75 -13.04 2.35 1.83
N ARG A 76 -14.34 2.59 2.07
CA ARG A 76 -14.96 2.29 3.36
C ARG A 76 -14.95 0.76 3.56
N PRO A 77 -14.29 0.22 4.60
CA PRO A 77 -14.49 -1.17 4.96
C PRO A 77 -15.96 -1.33 5.38
N ARG A 78 -16.64 -2.31 4.79
CA ARG A 78 -17.96 -2.76 5.24
C ARG A 78 -17.82 -3.57 6.52
#